data_AF-A0A831KIN0-F1
#
_entry.id   AF-A0A831KIN0-F1
#
_cell.length_a   1.000
_cell.length_b   1.000
_cell.length_c   1.000
_cell.angle_alpha   90.00
_cell.angle_beta   90.00
_cell.angle_gamma   90.00
#
_symmetry.space_group_name_H-M   'P 1'
#
loop_
_entity.id
_entity.type
_entity.pdbx_description
1 polymer ?
#
loop_
_entity_poly.entity_id
_entity_poly.type
_entity_poly.pdbx_seq_one_letter_code
_entity_poly.pdbx_strand_id
1 'polypeptide(L)' 'MELLVIKYGDKYVRIKEGEYVLCSIQKASVFPITELEEVKYHVLELGRKGHQSPKVYKLVLHEEELEERR' A
#
# COMPACT_ATOMS: atom_id res chain seq x y z
N MET A 1 10.10 -0.17 11.29
CA MET A 1 8.76 -0.83 11.29
C MET A 1 8.51 -1.47 9.93
N GLU A 2 7.84 -2.63 9.89
CA GLU A 2 7.44 -3.30 8.65
C GLU A 2 5.92 -3.18 8.43
N LEU A 3 5.53 -2.82 7.21
CA LEU A 3 4.16 -2.62 6.77
C LEU A 3 3.93 -3.32 5.43
N LEU A 4 2.68 -3.39 5.00
CA LEU A 4 2.26 -3.89 3.70
C LEU A 4 1.62 -2.76 2.91
N VAL A 5 1.86 -2.77 1.61
CA VAL A 5 1.23 -1.89 0.63
C VAL A 5 0.86 -2.67 -0.61
N ILE A 6 -0.15 -2.21 -1.34
CA ILE A 6 -0.52 -2.78 -2.63
C ILE A 6 0.06 -1.88 -3.73
N LYS A 7 0.81 -2.47 -4.66
CA LYS A 7 1.33 -1.77 -5.85
C LYS A 7 0.67 -2.28 -7.12
N TYR A 8 0.55 -1.36 -8.08
CA TYR A 8 0.07 -1.60 -9.43
C TYR A 8 1.03 -0.90 -10.40
N GLY A 9 1.96 -1.66 -10.98
CA GLY A 9 3.12 -1.09 -11.68
C GLY A 9 3.91 -0.15 -10.77
N ASP A 10 4.10 1.10 -11.21
CA ASP A 10 4.81 2.14 -10.45
C ASP A 10 3.92 2.92 -9.47
N LYS A 11 2.62 2.62 -9.44
CA LYS A 11 1.65 3.27 -8.54
C LYS A 11 1.34 2.40 -7.33
N TYR A 12 0.79 3.05 -6.31
CA TYR A 12 0.26 2.42 -5.11
C TYR A 12 -1.26 2.45 -5.13
N VAL A 13 -1.90 1.66 -4.28
CA VAL A 13 -3.35 1.67 -4.13
C VAL A 13 -3.73 2.31 -2.81
N ARG A 14 -4.68 3.24 -2.89
CA ARG A 14 -5.44 3.75 -1.75
C ARG A 14 -6.81 3.09 -1.75
N ILE A 15 -7.19 2.56 -0.60
CA ILE A 15 -8.53 2.05 -0.32
C ILE A 15 -9.26 3.10 0.50
N LYS A 16 -10.42 3.56 0.01
CA LYS A 16 -11.28 4.50 0.74
C LYS A 16 -12.73 4.22 0.38
N GLU A 17 -13.58 4.04 1.38
CA GLU A 17 -15.03 3.87 1.18
C GLU A 17 -15.38 2.71 0.20
N GLY A 18 -14.59 1.62 0.22
CA GLY A 18 -14.78 0.46 -0.67
C GLY A 18 -14.25 0.65 -2.11
N GLU A 19 -13.75 1.84 -2.42
CA GLU A 19 -13.13 2.17 -3.70
C GLU A 19 -11.62 2.01 -3.67
N TYR A 20 -11.07 1.66 -4.83
CA TYR A 20 -9.64 1.50 -5.05
C TYR A 20 -9.13 2.59 -6.00
N VAL A 21 -8.20 3.41 -5.53
CA VAL A 21 -7.65 4.55 -6.29
C VAL A 21 -6.14 4.42 -6.42
N LEU A 22 -5.63 4.54 -7.65
CA LEU A 22 -4.18 4.58 -7.89
C LEU A 22 -3.59 5.91 -7.40
N CYS A 23 -2.51 5.85 -6.61
CA CYS A 23 -1.91 7.01 -5.98
C CYS A 23 -0.38 6.89 -5.81
N SER A 24 0.25 7.94 -5.26
CA SER A 24 1.64 7.89 -4.80
C SER A 24 1.73 7.25 -3.41
N ILE A 25 2.95 6.85 -3.00
CA ILE A 25 3.18 6.20 -1.71
C ILE A 25 2.69 7.02 -0.50
N GLN A 26 2.76 8.35 -0.59
CA GLN A 26 2.32 9.28 0.47
C GLN A 26 0.81 9.19 0.77
N LYS A 27 0.02 8.68 -0.17
CA LYS A 27 -1.44 8.54 -0.06
C LYS A 27 -1.88 7.07 -0.10
N ALA A 28 -0.93 6.15 -0.12
CA ALA A 28 -1.20 4.72 -0.18
C ALA A 28 -1.88 4.26 1.11
N SER A 29 -2.78 3.28 0.99
CA SER A 29 -3.19 2.54 2.17
C SER A 29 -2.03 1.66 2.61
N VAL A 30 -1.66 1.78 3.89
CA VAL A 30 -0.63 0.99 4.54
C VAL A 30 -1.30 0.10 5.58
N PHE A 31 -0.81 -1.13 5.71
CA PHE A 31 -1.37 -2.13 6.61
C PHE A 31 -0.26 -2.70 7.50
N PRO A 32 -0.54 -3.05 8.76
CA PRO A 32 0.33 -3.88 9.58
C PRO A 32 0.66 -5.21 8.88
N ILE A 33 1.84 -5.77 9.15
CA ILE A 33 2.25 -7.05 8.56
C ILE A 33 1.34 -8.23 8.96
N THR A 34 0.65 -8.10 10.09
CA THR A 34 -0.33 -9.08 10.60
C THR A 34 -1.60 -9.15 9.79
N GLU A 35 -1.90 -8.15 8.95
CA GLU A 35 -3.12 -8.08 8.13
C GLU A 35 -2.91 -8.62 6.70
N LEU A 36 -1.89 -9.46 6.48
CA LEU A 36 -1.54 -9.97 5.15
C LEU A 36 -2.73 -10.60 4.40
N GLU A 37 -3.58 -11.33 5.10
CA GLU A 37 -4.74 -11.98 4.48
C GLU A 37 -5.81 -10.98 4.01
N GLU A 38 -6.03 -9.89 4.75
CA GLU A 38 -6.90 -8.79 4.33
C GLU A 38 -6.33 -8.07 3.09
N VAL A 39 -5.03 -7.81 3.09
CA VAL A 39 -4.36 -7.18 1.93
C VAL A 39 -4.43 -8.08 0.68
N LYS A 40 -4.30 -9.41 0.84
CA LYS A 40 -4.51 -10.37 -0.25
C LYS A 40 -5.94 -10.35 -0.78
N TYR A 41 -6.94 -10.22 0.10
CA TYR A 41 -8.34 -10.07 -0.31
C TYR A 41 -8.51 -8.82 -1.20
N HIS A 42 -7.95 -7.68 -0.80
CA HIS A 42 -7.98 -6.46 -1.62
C HIS A 42 -7.31 -6.61 -2.99
N VAL A 43 -6.19 -7.34 -3.06
CA VAL A 43 -5.51 -7.66 -4.33
C VAL A 43 -6.41 -8.51 -5.24
N LEU A 44 -7.11 -9.50 -4.70
CA LEU A 44 -8.05 -10.32 -5.46
C LEU A 44 -9.23 -9.49 -5.99
N GLU A 45 -9.79 -8.61 -5.17
CA GLU A 45 -10.89 -7.71 -5.55
C GLU A 45 -10.46 -6.72 -6.64
N LEU A 46 -9.26 -6.14 -6.55
CA LEU A 46 -8.68 -5.32 -7.60
C LEU A 46 -8.56 -6.08 -8.93
N GLY A 47 -8.09 -7.33 -8.87
CA GLY A 47 -7.99 -8.21 -10.03
C GLY A 47 -9.35 -8.47 -10.69
N ARG A 48 -10.40 -8.69 -9.90
CA ARG A 48 -11.78 -8.83 -10.37
C ARG A 48 -12.31 -7.55 -11.03
N LYS A 49 -11.89 -6.38 -10.54
CA LYS A 49 -12.22 -5.06 -11.12
C LYS A 49 -11.42 -4.71 -12.38
N GLY A 50 -10.68 -5.67 -12.97
CA GLY A 50 -9.95 -5.48 -14.23
C GLY A 50 -8.58 -4.82 -14.09
N HIS A 51 -8.10 -4.61 -12.86
CA HIS A 51 -6.73 -4.13 -12.65
C HIS A 51 -5.78 -5.32 -12.87
N GLN A 52 -4.99 -5.27 -13.96
CA GLN A 52 -4.03 -6.33 -14.25
C GLN A 52 -2.83 -6.30 -13.29
N SER A 53 -2.68 -7.36 -12.49
CA SER A 53 -1.50 -7.67 -11.66
C SER A 53 -1.15 -6.76 -10.46
N PRO A 54 -2.12 -6.32 -9.63
CA PRO A 54 -1.79 -5.76 -8.31
C PRO A 54 -0.99 -6.78 -7.47
N LYS A 55 -0.01 -6.31 -6.70
CA LYS A 55 0.83 -7.16 -5.85
C LYS A 55 1.01 -6.54 -4.47
N VAL A 56 1.11 -7.40 -3.46
CA VAL A 56 1.47 -7.00 -2.10
C VAL A 56 2.98 -6.80 -2.03
N TYR A 57 3.41 -5.69 -1.45
CA TYR A 57 4.81 -5.38 -1.18
C TYR A 57 5.00 -5.12 0.31
N LYS A 58 6.16 -5.50 0.83
CA LYS A 58 6.61 -5.08 2.16
C LYS A 58 7.20 -3.67 2.08
N LEU A 59 6.71 -2.76 2.90
CA LEU A 59 7.23 -1.42 3.11
C LEU A 59 7.99 -1.40 4.44
N VAL A 60 9.26 -1.03 4.41
CA VAL A 60 10.09 -0.90 5.61
C VAL A 60 10.29 0.59 5.88
N LEU A 61 9.78 1.07 7.02
CA LEU A 61 9.96 2.43 7.49
C LEU A 61 11.07 2.46 8.55
N HIS A 62 11.96 3.43 8.41
CA HIS A 62 12.93 3.82 9.42
C HIS A 62 12.64 5.26 9.82
N GLU A 63 12.83 5.55 11.10
CA GLU A 63 12.73 6.90 11.64
C GLU A 63 14.15 7.39 11.87
N GLU A 64 14.36 8.66 11.57
CA GLU A 64 15.61 9.37 11.80
C GLU A 64 15.28 10.75 12.36
N GLU A 65 16.11 11.24 13.28
CA GLU A 65 15.92 12.56 13.87
C GLU A 65 16.18 13.63 12.79
N LEU A 66 15.24 14.56 12.64
CA LEU A 66 15.41 15.68 11.73
C LEU A 66 16.15 16.81 12.47
N GLU A 67 17.45 16.92 12.27
CA GLU A 67 18.21 18.07 12.77
C GLU A 67 17.83 19.33 11.98
N GLU A 68 17.23 20.33 12.66
CA GLU A 68 17.07 21.67 12.08
C GLU A 68 18.46 22.26 11.83
N ARG A 69 18.88 22.30 10.56
CA ARG A 69 20.05 23.08 10.15
C ARG A 69 19.76 24.56 10.42
N ARG A 70 20.38 25.10 11.47
CA ARG A 70 20.46 26.54 11.73
C ARG A 70 21.30 27.27 10.69
#